data_AF-A0A818V9N9-F1
#
_entry.id   AF-A0A818V9N9-F1
#
_cell.length_a   1.000
_cell.length_b   1.000
_cell.length_c   1.000
_cell.angle_alpha   90.00
_cell.angle_beta   90.00
_cell.angle_gamma   90.00
#
_symmetry.space_group_name_H-M   'P 1'
#
loop_
_entity.id
_entity.type
_entity.pdbx_description
1 polymer ?
#
loop_
_entity_poly.entity_id
_entity_poly.type
_entity_poly.pdbx_seq_one_letter_code
_entity_poly.pdbx_strand_id
1 'polypeptide(L)'
;MGGKNSKAAIAHSTTGATASTAASSTAMLRREPMAENYLVIWVDGNIDMANEDCKNTMEQLRAVVNQVNTCKTAEQCIQQLMDNQEEISFVISSGALGQHLIPDIHDMAKLNGIFIFCGNKQRHQVWAQNWAKIKGVHTSIKNICEKLATAIKQCNQDHMSVSIVSVNAGGSSKNLDQLEPSFMYSQIFKEILLEIKHDQQAVQDLVTYCQEQYQGKKNEIKIIKEFQRTYQASNAIW
;
A
#
# COMPACT_ATOMS: atom_id res chain seq x y z
N MET A 1 -91.64 19.71 -8.34
CA MET A 1 -91.47 20.19 -6.95
C MET A 1 -90.82 19.08 -6.14
N GLY A 2 -89.61 19.33 -5.60
CA GLY A 2 -88.82 18.45 -4.72
C GLY A 2 -88.14 17.28 -5.47
N GLY A 3 -86.82 17.06 -5.46
CA GLY A 3 -85.73 17.52 -4.62
C GLY A 3 -84.96 16.30 -4.09
N LYS A 4 -83.62 16.35 -4.12
CA LYS A 4 -82.59 15.38 -3.63
C LYS A 4 -82.11 14.37 -4.70
N ASN A 5 -80.82 14.05 -4.84
CA ASN A 5 -79.60 14.45 -4.14
C ASN A 5 -78.37 14.15 -5.02
N SER A 6 -77.34 14.98 -4.85
CA SER A 6 -76.02 14.90 -5.48
C SER A 6 -75.10 13.89 -4.77
N LYS A 7 -74.23 13.18 -5.51
CA LYS A 7 -72.84 12.93 -5.11
C LYS A 7 -71.99 12.49 -6.31
N ALA A 8 -70.84 13.16 -6.41
CA ALA A 8 -69.94 13.22 -7.54
C ALA A 8 -69.06 11.97 -7.71
N ALA A 9 -68.77 11.64 -8.97
CA ALA A 9 -67.74 10.70 -9.39
C ALA A 9 -66.38 11.40 -9.45
N ILE A 10 -65.35 10.78 -8.87
CA ILE A 10 -63.95 11.22 -8.99
C ILE A 10 -63.24 10.23 -9.90
N ALA A 11 -62.72 10.74 -11.01
CA ALA A 11 -61.95 10.02 -12.01
C ALA A 11 -60.52 9.76 -11.50
N HIS A 12 -60.03 8.53 -11.68
CA HIS A 12 -58.60 8.23 -11.62
C HIS A 12 -58.05 8.11 -13.03
N SER A 13 -57.23 9.09 -13.43
CA SER A 13 -56.47 9.10 -14.66
C SER A 13 -55.20 8.27 -14.52
N THR A 14 -55.06 7.24 -15.34
CA THR A 14 -53.82 6.51 -15.60
C THR A 14 -52.82 7.44 -16.29
N THR A 15 -51.65 7.69 -15.70
CA THR A 15 -50.54 8.38 -16.37
C THR A 15 -49.20 7.78 -15.98
N GLY A 16 -48.45 7.35 -17.02
CA GLY A 16 -47.01 7.51 -17.14
C GLY A 16 -46.12 6.66 -16.24
N ALA A 17 -45.74 5.47 -16.71
CA ALA A 17 -44.52 4.81 -16.25
C ALA A 17 -43.30 5.60 -16.75
N THR A 18 -42.63 6.31 -15.84
CA THR A 18 -41.32 6.93 -16.09
C THR A 18 -40.23 5.87 -15.99
N ALA A 19 -39.48 5.71 -17.08
CA ALA A 19 -38.28 4.89 -17.13
C ALA A 19 -37.20 5.53 -16.22
N SER A 20 -36.86 4.84 -15.14
CA SER A 20 -35.73 5.19 -14.27
C SER A 20 -34.45 4.66 -14.92
N THR A 21 -33.70 5.55 -15.56
CA THR A 21 -32.34 5.27 -16.03
C THR A 21 -31.44 5.13 -14.81
N ALA A 22 -31.15 3.90 -14.40
CA ALA A 22 -30.12 3.61 -13.42
C ALA A 22 -28.76 3.98 -14.03
N ALA A 23 -28.27 5.18 -13.71
CA ALA A 23 -26.89 5.54 -13.97
C ALA A 23 -26.00 4.57 -13.19
N SER A 24 -25.39 3.63 -13.93
CA SER A 24 -24.35 2.76 -13.40
C SER A 24 -23.19 3.66 -12.98
N SER A 25 -23.14 4.00 -11.70
CA SER A 25 -21.91 4.50 -11.08
C SER A 25 -20.94 3.33 -11.05
N THR A 26 -20.24 3.11 -12.15
CA THR A 26 -18.88 2.62 -12.08
C THR A 26 -18.10 3.68 -11.32
N ALA A 27 -18.17 3.61 -9.99
CA ALA A 27 -17.10 4.10 -9.15
C ALA A 27 -15.87 3.38 -9.67
N MET A 28 -15.11 4.08 -10.52
CA MET A 28 -13.84 3.66 -11.02
C MET A 28 -13.06 3.27 -9.78
N LEU A 29 -12.91 1.96 -9.56
CA LEU A 29 -12.04 1.44 -8.50
C LEU A 29 -10.71 2.08 -8.80
N ARG A 30 -10.41 3.15 -8.07
CA ARG A 30 -9.11 3.79 -8.08
C ARG A 30 -8.21 2.71 -7.50
N ARG A 31 -7.69 1.86 -8.37
CA ARG A 31 -6.54 1.02 -8.07
C ARG A 31 -5.43 2.02 -7.81
N GLU A 32 -5.34 2.41 -6.53
CA GLU A 32 -4.10 2.90 -5.95
C GLU A 32 -2.99 2.00 -6.51
N PRO A 33 -1.95 2.59 -7.11
CA PRO A 33 -0.92 1.81 -7.76
C PRO A 33 -0.35 0.80 -6.76
N MET A 34 0.10 -0.36 -7.26
CA MET A 34 1.01 -1.25 -6.53
C MET A 34 2.39 -0.60 -6.33
N ALA A 35 2.45 0.74 -6.22
CA ALA A 35 3.55 1.42 -5.59
C ALA A 35 3.59 0.90 -4.16
N GLU A 36 4.78 0.63 -3.68
CA GLU A 36 5.04 0.17 -2.34
C GLU A 36 4.48 1.20 -1.32
N ASN A 37 3.23 0.98 -0.89
CA ASN A 37 2.46 1.82 0.03
C ASN A 37 2.98 1.57 1.46
N TYR A 38 4.19 2.06 1.71
CA TYR A 38 4.80 2.08 3.02
C TYR A 38 4.79 3.49 3.58
N LEU A 39 4.02 3.66 4.65
CA LEU A 39 4.04 4.87 5.45
C LEU A 39 5.17 4.79 6.48
N VAL A 40 6.09 5.75 6.45
CA VAL A 40 7.00 5.98 7.58
C VAL A 40 6.50 7.17 8.40
N ILE A 41 6.31 6.96 9.69
CA ILE A 41 6.00 8.04 10.63
C ILE A 41 7.23 8.30 11.50
N TRP A 42 7.83 9.48 11.35
CA TRP A 42 8.93 9.92 12.21
C TRP A 42 8.39 10.74 13.39
N VAL A 43 8.54 10.20 14.60
CA VAL A 43 7.97 10.73 15.83
C VAL A 43 9.08 11.23 16.77
N ASP A 44 9.21 12.54 16.88
CA ASP A 44 10.12 13.18 17.84
C ASP A 44 9.59 14.59 18.20
N GLY A 45 9.53 14.87 19.50
CA GLY A 45 9.03 16.15 20.01
C GLY A 45 9.90 17.36 19.61
N ASN A 46 11.16 17.12 19.25
CA ASN A 46 12.11 18.15 18.87
C ASN A 46 12.21 18.34 17.35
N ILE A 47 11.32 17.72 16.55
CA ILE A 47 11.35 17.89 15.10
C ILE A 47 11.13 19.36 14.74
N ASP A 48 12.09 19.91 14.01
CA ASP A 48 12.02 21.24 13.43
C ASP A 48 12.55 21.20 11.99
N MET A 49 11.69 21.42 11.00
CA MET A 49 12.09 21.40 9.59
C MET A 49 12.90 22.63 9.17
N ALA A 50 13.07 23.63 10.03
CA ALA A 50 14.05 24.68 9.82
C ALA A 50 15.49 24.19 10.11
N ASN A 51 15.64 23.18 10.99
CA ASN A 51 16.93 22.61 11.37
C ASN A 51 17.52 21.72 10.27
N GLU A 52 18.81 21.89 9.99
CA GLU A 52 19.49 21.20 8.89
C GLU A 52 19.61 19.69 9.11
N ASP A 53 19.82 19.24 10.35
CA ASP A 53 19.88 17.81 10.67
C ASP A 53 18.51 17.15 10.46
N CYS A 54 17.42 17.84 10.78
CA CYS A 54 16.07 17.35 10.53
C CYS A 54 15.76 17.28 9.03
N LYS A 55 16.18 18.28 8.24
CA LYS A 55 16.05 18.25 6.77
C LYS A 55 16.84 17.08 6.17
N ASN A 56 18.10 16.93 6.55
CA ASN A 56 18.96 15.83 6.08
C ASN A 56 18.37 14.46 6.46
N THR A 57 17.84 14.32 7.67
CA THR A 57 17.12 13.10 8.11
C THR A 57 15.91 12.83 7.21
N MET A 58 15.09 13.85 6.94
CA MET A 58 13.92 13.75 6.07
C MET A 58 14.30 13.38 4.63
N GLU A 59 15.36 13.97 4.08
CA GLU A 59 15.87 13.65 2.74
C GLU A 59 16.34 12.19 2.64
N GLN A 60 17.07 11.70 3.64
CA GLN A 60 17.52 10.31 3.68
C GLN A 60 16.37 9.31 3.82
N LEU A 61 15.31 9.65 4.56
CA LEU A 61 14.12 8.80 4.66
C LEU A 61 13.34 8.78 3.33
N ARG A 62 13.16 9.94 2.69
CA ARG A 62 12.47 10.05 1.39
C ARG A 62 13.23 9.40 0.23
N ALA A 63 14.53 9.14 0.40
CA ALA A 63 15.31 8.35 -0.53
C ALA A 63 15.00 6.85 -0.44
N VAL A 64 14.42 6.37 0.67
CA VAL A 64 14.08 4.97 0.91
C VAL A 64 12.58 4.70 0.72
N VAL A 65 11.73 5.63 1.17
CA VAL A 65 10.27 5.48 1.11
C VAL A 65 9.60 6.69 0.47
N ASN A 66 8.44 6.43 -0.15
CA ASN A 66 7.68 7.47 -0.83
C ASN A 66 6.95 8.41 0.14
N GLN A 67 6.49 7.89 1.28
CA GLN A 67 5.67 8.63 2.22
C GLN A 67 6.32 8.68 3.59
N VAL A 68 6.66 9.90 4.01
CA VAL A 68 7.22 10.18 5.34
C VAL A 68 6.41 11.27 6.00
N ASN A 69 5.71 10.91 7.07
CA ASN A 69 4.99 11.84 7.93
C ASN A 69 5.81 12.15 9.18
N THR A 70 5.56 13.30 9.80
CA THR A 70 6.13 13.64 11.11
C THR A 70 5.07 13.83 12.17
N CYS A 71 5.43 13.47 13.39
CA CYS A 71 4.61 13.67 14.59
C CYS A 71 5.49 14.20 15.71
N LYS A 72 5.02 15.24 16.42
CA LYS A 72 5.72 15.76 17.60
C LYS A 72 5.26 15.11 18.90
N THR A 73 4.10 14.45 18.88
CA THR A 73 3.53 13.81 20.06
C THR A 73 3.09 12.38 19.75
N ALA A 74 2.87 11.60 20.81
CA ALA A 74 2.40 10.23 20.69
C ALA A 74 0.98 10.18 20.08
N GLU A 75 0.11 11.10 20.51
CA GLU A 75 -1.29 11.18 20.08
C GLU A 75 -1.39 11.45 18.57
N GLN A 76 -0.55 12.34 18.04
CA GLN A 76 -0.48 12.60 16.60
C GLN A 76 -0.08 11.35 15.82
N CYS A 77 0.87 10.57 16.34
CA CYS A 77 1.29 9.31 15.70
C CYS A 77 0.17 8.28 15.73
N ILE A 78 -0.49 8.10 16.88
CA ILE A 78 -1.61 7.17 17.04
C ILE A 78 -2.75 7.54 16.09
N GLN A 79 -3.12 8.82 16.01
CA GLN A 79 -4.16 9.29 15.11
C GLN A 79 -3.81 9.01 13.64
N GLN A 80 -2.59 9.33 13.21
CA GLN A 80 -2.15 9.04 11.83
C GLN A 80 -2.13 7.54 11.52
N LEU A 81 -1.74 6.71 12.50
CA LEU A 81 -1.87 5.28 12.36
C LEU A 81 -3.35 4.94 12.21
N MET A 82 -4.27 5.41 13.05
CA MET A 82 -5.70 5.07 12.95
C MET A 82 -6.36 5.47 11.62
N ASP A 83 -6.02 6.64 11.09
CA ASP A 83 -6.65 7.21 9.88
C ASP A 83 -6.28 6.44 8.60
N ASN A 84 -5.06 5.88 8.52
CA ASN A 84 -4.58 5.16 7.34
C ASN A 84 -4.76 3.64 7.52
N GLN A 85 -5.97 3.13 7.30
CA GLN A 85 -6.35 1.74 7.63
C GLN A 85 -5.65 0.67 6.78
N GLU A 86 -5.30 0.97 5.53
CA GLU A 86 -4.82 -0.03 4.57
C GLU A 86 -3.31 0.01 4.30
N GLU A 87 -2.58 0.99 4.87
CA GLU A 87 -1.16 1.19 4.56
C GLU A 87 -0.25 0.50 5.58
N ILE A 88 0.69 -0.32 5.10
CA ILE A 88 1.70 -0.95 5.97
C ILE A 88 2.61 0.15 6.50
N SER A 89 2.73 0.23 7.82
CA SER A 89 3.39 1.35 8.48
C SER A 89 4.68 0.93 9.19
N PHE A 90 5.66 1.83 9.17
CA PHE A 90 6.87 1.79 9.98
C PHE A 90 6.95 3.06 10.84
N VAL A 91 7.34 2.92 12.10
CA VAL A 91 7.50 4.06 13.01
C VAL A 91 8.97 4.24 13.36
N ILE A 92 9.47 5.47 13.27
CA ILE A 92 10.79 5.85 13.75
C ILE A 92 10.56 6.81 14.92
N SER A 93 10.94 6.43 16.13
CA SER A 93 10.69 7.25 17.32
C SER A 93 11.97 7.61 18.06
N SER A 94 11.97 8.78 18.71
CA SER A 94 13.03 9.13 19.64
C SER A 94 13.05 8.19 20.84
N GLY A 95 14.20 8.05 21.50
CA GLY A 95 14.33 7.13 22.62
C GLY A 95 13.39 7.43 23.80
N ALA A 96 13.19 8.70 24.14
CA ALA A 96 12.35 9.10 25.26
C ALA A 96 10.85 9.03 24.91
N LEU A 97 10.48 9.51 23.72
CA LEU A 97 9.09 9.50 23.27
C LEU A 97 8.63 8.08 22.95
N GLY A 98 9.48 7.28 22.32
CA GLY A 98 9.21 5.88 21.99
C GLY A 98 8.89 5.03 23.21
N GLN A 99 9.55 5.28 24.35
CA GLN A 99 9.27 4.55 25.59
C GLN A 99 7.82 4.71 26.08
N HIS A 100 7.19 5.85 25.76
CA HIS A 100 5.79 6.13 26.12
C HIS A 100 4.83 5.74 25.00
N LEU A 101 5.20 5.94 23.73
CA LEU A 101 4.36 5.67 22.57
C LEU A 101 4.20 4.16 22.27
N ILE A 102 5.26 3.38 22.42
CA ILE A 102 5.30 1.99 21.95
C ILE A 102 4.27 1.08 22.62
N PRO A 103 4.04 1.16 23.95
CA PRO A 103 2.95 0.42 24.59
C PRO A 103 1.60 0.55 23.89
N ASP A 104 1.29 1.72 23.33
CA ASP A 104 -0.02 2.00 22.70
C ASP A 104 -0.13 1.51 21.25
N ILE A 105 0.99 1.32 20.56
CA ILE A 105 1.01 1.02 19.11
C ILE A 105 1.55 -0.38 18.77
N HIS A 106 2.24 -1.05 19.70
CA HIS A 106 2.95 -2.29 19.39
C HIS A 106 2.03 -3.42 18.91
N ASP A 107 0.76 -3.45 19.32
CA ASP A 107 -0.18 -4.50 18.91
C ASP A 107 -0.86 -4.23 17.57
N MET A 108 -0.68 -3.05 16.97
CA MET A 108 -1.34 -2.70 15.70
C MET A 108 -0.84 -3.58 14.56
N ALA A 109 -1.73 -4.36 13.94
CA ALA A 109 -1.38 -5.34 12.90
C ALA A 109 -0.62 -4.74 11.70
N LYS A 110 -1.01 -3.52 11.27
CA LYS A 110 -0.36 -2.80 10.16
C LYS A 110 1.03 -2.26 10.47
N LEU A 111 1.41 -2.19 11.75
CA LEU A 111 2.72 -1.73 12.15
C LEU A 111 3.70 -2.90 12.01
N ASN A 112 4.53 -2.86 10.97
CA ASN A 112 5.45 -3.97 10.64
C ASN A 112 6.82 -3.82 11.33
N GLY A 113 7.21 -2.60 11.66
CA GLY A 113 8.45 -2.37 12.39
C GLY A 113 8.54 -1.01 13.05
N ILE A 114 9.29 -0.98 14.14
CA ILE A 114 9.60 0.23 14.89
C ILE A 114 11.12 0.37 14.98
N PHE A 115 11.65 1.56 14.72
CA PHE A 115 13.06 1.90 14.90
C PHE A 115 13.19 2.98 15.95
N ILE A 116 14.15 2.84 16.86
CA ILE A 116 14.47 3.90 17.82
C ILE A 116 15.66 4.70 17.30
N PHE A 117 15.46 6.00 17.07
CA PHE A 117 16.52 6.93 16.70
C PHE A 117 16.90 7.78 17.91
N CYS A 118 18.06 7.54 18.51
CA CYS A 118 18.47 8.29 19.70
C CYS A 118 19.98 8.40 19.83
N GLY A 119 20.47 9.49 20.44
CA GLY A 119 21.91 9.67 20.70
C GLY A 119 22.45 8.70 21.77
N ASN A 120 21.61 8.21 22.68
CA ASN A 120 22.02 7.32 23.77
C ASN A 120 21.44 5.91 23.60
N LYS A 121 22.07 5.13 22.71
CA LYS A 121 21.65 3.76 22.43
C LYS A 121 21.56 2.88 23.68
N GLN A 122 22.57 2.92 24.55
CA GLN A 122 22.64 2.06 25.74
C GLN A 122 21.43 2.26 26.66
N ARG A 123 21.05 3.51 26.91
CA ARG A 123 19.89 3.85 27.75
C ARG A 123 18.58 3.27 27.20
N HIS A 124 18.38 3.36 25.88
CA HIS A 124 17.09 2.99 25.29
C HIS A 124 17.02 1.54 24.82
N GLN A 125 18.16 0.86 24.68
CA GLN A 125 18.20 -0.54 24.27
C GLN A 125 17.57 -1.49 25.29
N VAL A 126 17.70 -1.19 26.59
CA VAL A 126 17.20 -2.06 27.67
C VAL A 126 15.69 -2.26 27.59
N TRP A 127 14.91 -1.18 27.50
CA TRP A 127 13.45 -1.30 27.41
C TRP A 127 13.01 -1.69 25.99
N ALA A 128 13.76 -1.30 24.95
CA ALA A 128 13.42 -1.61 23.57
C ALA A 128 13.44 -3.12 23.29
N GLN A 129 14.32 -3.88 23.94
CA GLN A 129 14.40 -5.33 23.79
C GLN A 129 13.14 -6.07 24.24
N ASN A 130 12.28 -5.44 25.04
CA ASN A 130 11.03 -6.04 25.52
C ASN A 130 9.93 -6.06 24.45
N TRP A 131 10.13 -5.39 23.30
CA TRP A 131 9.11 -5.22 22.28
C TRP A 131 9.52 -5.89 20.96
N ALA A 132 8.82 -6.95 20.57
CA ALA A 132 9.16 -7.77 19.40
C ALA A 132 9.17 -7.00 18.06
N LYS A 133 8.35 -5.96 17.93
CA LYS A 133 8.28 -5.13 16.71
C LYS A 133 9.41 -4.10 16.61
N ILE A 134 10.21 -3.90 17.66
CA ILE A 134 11.36 -3.00 17.57
C ILE A 134 12.48 -3.71 16.81
N LYS A 135 12.81 -3.16 15.65
CA LYS A 135 13.85 -3.68 14.74
C LYS A 135 15.26 -3.19 15.11
N GLY A 136 15.38 -2.24 16.03
CA GLY A 136 16.65 -1.83 16.61
C GLY A 136 16.66 -0.43 17.20
N VAL A 137 17.73 -0.15 17.96
CA VAL A 137 18.07 1.17 18.49
C VAL A 137 19.33 1.68 17.79
N HIS A 138 19.25 2.86 17.19
CA HIS A 138 20.24 3.41 16.28
C HIS A 138 20.57 4.85 16.64
N THR A 139 21.85 5.20 16.52
CA THR A 139 22.36 6.57 16.71
C THR A 139 22.55 7.32 15.40
N SER A 140 22.32 6.67 14.26
CA SER A 140 22.50 7.23 12.92
C SER A 140 21.29 6.91 12.06
N ILE A 141 20.74 7.93 11.40
CA ILE A 141 19.65 7.79 10.44
C ILE A 141 20.03 6.90 9.26
N LYS A 142 21.29 6.93 8.81
CA LYS A 142 21.78 6.08 7.72
C LYS A 142 21.57 4.59 8.02
N ASN A 143 21.92 4.17 9.24
CA ASN A 143 21.73 2.78 9.66
C ASN A 143 20.24 2.40 9.71
N ILE A 144 19.36 3.36 10.05
CA ILE A 144 17.91 3.15 10.03
C ILE A 144 17.45 3.00 8.58
N CYS A 145 17.88 3.87 7.65
CA CYS A 145 17.55 3.80 6.23
C CYS A 145 17.93 2.45 5.61
N GLU A 146 19.14 1.93 5.88
CA GLU A 146 19.58 0.62 5.40
C GLU A 146 18.71 -0.53 5.93
N LYS A 147 18.39 -0.50 7.24
CA LYS A 147 17.53 -1.51 7.85
C LYS A 147 16.07 -1.40 7.42
N LEU A 148 15.58 -0.18 7.21
CA LEU A 148 14.24 0.12 6.73
C LEU A 148 14.07 -0.42 5.31
N ALA A 149 15.01 -0.14 4.40
CA ALA A 149 14.99 -0.68 3.04
C ALA A 149 14.96 -2.22 3.04
N THR A 150 15.74 -2.85 3.92
CA THR A 150 15.74 -4.30 4.09
C THR A 150 14.39 -4.82 4.62
N ALA A 151 13.82 -4.16 5.62
CA ALA A 151 12.53 -4.53 6.20
C ALA A 151 11.38 -4.41 5.19
N ILE A 152 11.40 -3.36 4.36
CA ILE A 152 10.46 -3.16 3.26
C ILE A 152 10.58 -4.28 2.24
N LYS A 153 11.80 -4.61 1.82
CA LYS A 153 12.04 -5.70 0.86
C LYS A 153 11.52 -7.04 1.38
N GLN A 154 11.75 -7.33 2.66
CA GLN A 154 11.24 -8.55 3.30
C GLN A 154 9.70 -8.55 3.35
N CYS A 155 9.11 -7.43 3.74
CA CYS A 155 7.66 -7.27 3.77
C CYS A 155 7.02 -7.51 2.40
N ASN A 156 7.62 -6.97 1.32
CA ASN A 156 7.19 -7.23 -0.04
C ASN A 156 7.26 -8.73 -0.38
N GLN A 157 8.34 -9.42 -0.01
CA GLN A 157 8.48 -10.86 -0.28
C GLN A 157 7.42 -11.69 0.45
N ASP A 158 7.10 -11.32 1.69
CA ASP A 158 6.09 -12.00 2.50
C ASP A 158 4.66 -11.74 1.96
N HIS A 159 4.36 -10.50 1.57
CA HIS A 159 3.05 -10.08 1.05
C HIS A 159 2.79 -10.42 -0.43
N MET A 160 3.83 -10.60 -1.24
CA MET A 160 3.73 -10.91 -2.68
C MET A 160 3.91 -12.41 -3.00
N SER A 161 3.85 -13.27 -1.98
CA SER A 161 4.06 -14.71 -2.17
C SER A 161 2.94 -15.38 -2.99
N VAL A 162 3.13 -15.43 -4.30
CA VAL A 162 2.44 -16.41 -5.16
C VAL A 162 3.16 -17.74 -4.93
N SER A 163 2.62 -18.57 -4.04
CA SER A 163 3.08 -19.96 -3.89
C SER A 163 2.62 -20.75 -5.12
N ILE A 164 3.48 -20.82 -6.14
CA ILE A 164 3.31 -21.80 -7.22
C ILE A 164 3.62 -23.17 -6.61
N VAL A 165 2.56 -23.94 -6.33
CA VAL A 165 2.72 -25.33 -5.91
C VAL A 165 3.49 -26.06 -7.02
N SER A 166 4.70 -26.52 -6.71
CA SER A 166 5.41 -27.42 -7.60
C SER A 166 4.57 -28.68 -7.74
N VAL A 167 3.90 -28.83 -8.88
CA VAL A 167 3.32 -30.12 -9.25
C VAL A 167 4.51 -31.01 -9.54
N ASN A 168 4.93 -31.77 -8.53
CA ASN A 168 5.89 -32.83 -8.72
C ASN A 168 5.41 -33.67 -9.91
N ALA A 169 6.19 -33.65 -10.98
CA ALA A 169 6.08 -34.53 -12.13
C ALA A 169 6.49 -35.94 -11.70
N GLY A 170 5.69 -36.54 -10.82
CA GLY A 170 5.77 -37.93 -10.39
C GLY A 170 4.36 -38.49 -10.50
N GLY A 171 4.13 -39.31 -11.53
CA GLY A 171 2.83 -39.80 -11.95
C GLY A 171 1.93 -40.22 -10.79
N SER A 172 0.79 -39.55 -10.67
CA SER A 172 -0.33 -40.05 -9.87
C SER A 172 -1.60 -39.69 -10.62
N SER A 173 -2.36 -40.72 -10.98
CA SER A 173 -3.68 -40.68 -11.58
C SER A 173 -4.71 -40.08 -10.61
N LYS A 174 -4.54 -38.81 -10.23
CA LYS A 174 -5.51 -38.10 -9.39
C LYS A 174 -6.65 -37.59 -10.27
N ASN A 175 -7.87 -37.94 -9.88
CA ASN A 175 -9.11 -37.50 -10.50
C ASN A 175 -9.07 -35.98 -10.77
N LEU A 176 -9.31 -35.57 -12.01
CA LEU A 176 -9.38 -34.16 -12.41
C LEU A 176 -10.46 -33.38 -11.65
N ASP A 177 -11.42 -34.07 -11.03
CA ASP A 177 -12.48 -33.47 -10.22
C ASP A 177 -12.01 -32.99 -8.83
N GLN A 178 -10.75 -33.22 -8.46
CA GLN A 178 -10.16 -32.82 -7.17
C GLN A 178 -8.98 -31.84 -7.32
N LEU A 179 -8.93 -31.10 -8.43
CA LEU A 179 -7.94 -30.05 -8.61
C LEU A 179 -8.17 -28.92 -7.61
N GLU A 180 -7.14 -28.62 -6.83
CA GLU A 180 -7.16 -27.54 -5.86
C GLU A 180 -7.43 -26.22 -6.60
N PRO A 181 -8.37 -25.36 -6.16
CA PRO A 181 -8.73 -24.14 -6.88
C PRO A 181 -7.54 -23.26 -7.25
N SER A 182 -6.48 -23.24 -6.42
CA SER A 182 -5.24 -22.53 -6.73
C SER A 182 -4.57 -22.96 -8.03
N PHE A 183 -4.65 -24.25 -8.40
CA PHE A 183 -4.09 -24.77 -9.64
C PHE A 183 -4.90 -24.27 -10.83
N MET A 184 -6.23 -24.27 -10.73
CA MET A 184 -7.10 -23.74 -11.79
C MET A 184 -6.82 -22.25 -12.01
N TYR A 185 -6.69 -21.46 -10.92
CA TYR A 185 -6.31 -20.06 -11.02
C TYR A 185 -4.92 -19.87 -11.62
N SER A 186 -3.95 -20.69 -11.23
CA SER A 186 -2.59 -20.63 -11.77
C SER A 186 -2.55 -20.96 -13.27
N GLN A 187 -3.33 -21.94 -13.71
CA GLN A 187 -3.41 -22.36 -15.09
C GLN A 187 -4.09 -21.31 -15.96
N ILE A 188 -5.23 -20.77 -15.51
CA ILE A 188 -5.91 -19.65 -16.19
C ILE A 188 -5.00 -18.42 -16.24
N PHE A 189 -4.32 -18.10 -15.15
CA PHE A 189 -3.40 -16.96 -15.10
C PHE A 189 -2.23 -17.13 -16.07
N LYS A 190 -1.65 -18.34 -16.13
CA LYS A 190 -0.62 -18.68 -17.12
C LYS A 190 -1.12 -18.54 -18.56
N GLU A 191 -2.31 -19.07 -18.86
CA GLU A 191 -2.91 -18.98 -20.20
C GLU A 191 -3.14 -17.52 -20.60
N ILE A 192 -3.71 -16.71 -19.71
CA ILE A 192 -3.88 -15.27 -19.92
C ILE A 192 -2.53 -14.60 -20.20
N LEU A 193 -1.50 -14.83 -19.37
CA LEU A 193 -0.19 -14.20 -19.55
C LEU A 193 0.47 -14.58 -20.87
N LEU A 194 0.33 -15.83 -21.33
CA LEU A 194 0.93 -16.31 -22.58
C LEU A 194 0.15 -15.86 -23.82
N GLU A 195 -1.15 -15.63 -23.69
CA GLU A 195 -2.01 -15.21 -24.81
C GLU A 195 -2.12 -13.70 -24.97
N ILE A 196 -1.75 -12.91 -23.96
CA ILE A 196 -1.71 -11.44 -24.06
C ILE A 196 -0.72 -11.04 -25.16
N LYS A 197 -1.20 -10.21 -26.09
CA LYS A 197 -0.35 -9.62 -27.13
C LYS A 197 0.47 -8.48 -26.53
N HIS A 198 1.78 -8.67 -26.46
CA HIS A 198 2.72 -7.65 -26.02
C HIS A 198 3.23 -6.85 -27.22
N ASP A 199 2.39 -5.94 -27.74
CA ASP A 199 2.80 -5.00 -28.78
C ASP A 199 3.47 -3.74 -28.19
N GLN A 200 3.96 -2.87 -29.07
CA GLN A 200 4.56 -1.59 -28.66
C GLN A 200 3.55 -0.68 -27.94
N GLN A 201 2.26 -0.81 -28.22
CA GLN A 201 1.22 -0.01 -27.58
C GLN A 201 1.08 -0.41 -26.11
N ALA A 202 1.07 -1.71 -25.81
CA ALA A 202 1.04 -2.21 -24.42
C ALA A 202 2.24 -1.68 -23.59
N VAL A 203 3.43 -1.60 -24.18
CA VAL A 203 4.62 -1.01 -23.53
C VAL A 203 4.41 0.48 -23.28
N GLN A 204 3.87 1.21 -24.26
CA GLN A 204 3.61 2.63 -24.13
C GLN A 204 2.51 2.94 -23.10
N ASP A 205 1.49 2.10 -23.01
CA ASP A 205 0.42 2.19 -22.01
C ASP A 205 0.98 1.96 -20.61
N LEU A 206 1.85 0.96 -20.44
CA LEU A 206 2.56 0.72 -19.19
C LEU A 206 3.44 1.91 -18.78
N VAL A 207 4.21 2.47 -19.70
CA VAL A 207 5.05 3.66 -19.44
C VAL A 207 4.18 4.83 -19.02
N THR A 208 3.08 5.09 -19.72
CA THR A 208 2.13 6.17 -19.43
C THR A 208 1.57 6.00 -18.02
N TYR A 209 1.05 4.79 -17.72
CA TYR A 209 0.56 4.46 -16.40
C TYR A 209 1.63 4.71 -15.32
N CYS A 210 2.85 4.19 -15.48
CA CYS A 210 3.91 4.40 -14.50
C CYS A 210 4.27 5.89 -14.34
N GLN A 211 4.32 6.67 -15.42
CA GLN A 211 4.63 8.11 -15.32
C GLN A 211 3.57 8.88 -14.52
N GLU A 212 2.28 8.55 -14.71
CA GLU A 212 1.18 9.12 -13.93
C GLU A 212 1.28 8.71 -12.46
N GLN A 213 1.54 7.42 -12.18
CA GLN A 213 1.61 6.91 -10.81
C GLN A 213 2.82 7.41 -10.01
N TYR A 214 3.94 7.67 -10.68
CA TYR A 214 5.19 8.12 -10.04
C TYR A 214 5.47 9.61 -10.26
N GLN A 215 4.43 10.40 -10.56
CA GLN A 215 4.58 11.84 -10.76
C GLN A 215 5.28 12.52 -9.56
N GLY A 216 6.29 13.35 -9.84
CA GLY A 216 7.08 14.05 -8.81
C GLY A 216 8.25 13.24 -8.22
N LYS A 217 8.30 11.92 -8.43
CA LYS A 217 9.40 11.05 -7.95
C LYS A 217 10.53 11.00 -8.97
N LYS A 218 11.50 11.90 -8.83
CA LYS A 218 12.59 12.10 -9.82
C LYS A 218 13.36 10.82 -10.18
N ASN A 219 13.64 9.97 -9.19
CA ASN A 219 14.38 8.72 -9.42
C ASN A 219 13.55 7.71 -10.21
N GLU A 220 12.29 7.49 -9.83
CA GLU A 220 11.40 6.56 -10.54
C GLU A 220 11.12 7.02 -11.96
N ILE A 221 10.88 8.32 -12.16
CA ILE A 221 10.71 8.87 -13.52
C ILE A 221 11.96 8.67 -14.37
N LYS A 222 13.16 8.69 -13.78
CA LYS A 222 14.41 8.40 -14.50
C LYS A 222 14.48 6.92 -14.91
N ILE A 223 14.12 6.00 -14.01
CA ILE A 223 14.08 4.55 -14.29
C ILE A 223 13.06 4.25 -15.38
N ILE A 224 11.86 4.83 -15.31
CA ILE A 224 10.80 4.64 -16.31
C ILE A 224 11.24 5.15 -17.69
N LYS A 225 11.90 6.31 -17.76
CA LYS A 225 12.45 6.85 -19.02
C LYS A 225 13.57 5.98 -19.59
N GLU A 226 14.41 5.43 -18.73
CA GLU A 226 15.45 4.49 -19.15
C GLU A 226 14.83 3.22 -19.74
N PHE A 227 13.88 2.61 -19.03
CA PHE A 227 13.11 1.46 -19.51
C PHE A 227 12.47 1.74 -20.89
N GLN A 228 11.74 2.85 -21.04
CA GLN A 228 11.11 3.21 -22.32
C GLN A 228 12.12 3.31 -23.47
N ARG A 229 13.34 3.81 -23.20
CA ARG A 229 14.39 3.99 -24.20
C ARG A 229 15.10 2.69 -24.55
N THR A 230 15.31 1.80 -23.58
CA THR A 230 16.18 0.63 -23.73
C THR A 230 15.43 -0.68 -23.91
N TYR A 231 14.12 -0.72 -23.66
CA TYR A 231 13.33 -1.94 -23.80
C TYR A 231 13.28 -2.41 -25.25
N GLN A 232 13.49 -3.71 -25.43
CA GLN A 232 13.29 -4.42 -26.69
C GLN A 232 12.60 -5.73 -26.37
N ALA A 233 11.65 -6.17 -27.22
CA ALA A 233 10.92 -7.42 -27.00
C ALA A 233 11.84 -8.64 -26.91
N SER A 234 13.01 -8.59 -27.57
CA SER A 234 14.04 -9.62 -27.49
C SER A 234 14.74 -9.72 -26.12
N ASN A 235 14.62 -8.69 -25.27
CA ASN A 235 15.22 -8.65 -23.94
C ASN A 235 14.22 -9.12 -22.85
N ALA A 236 12.99 -9.48 -23.22
CA ALA A 236 12.01 -9.99 -22.29
C ALA A 236 12.41 -11.39 -21.78
N ILE A 237 12.10 -11.66 -20.50
CA ILE A 237 12.27 -12.99 -19.91
C ILE A 237 11.16 -13.90 -20.49
N TRP A 238 11.57 -15.00 -21.12
CA TRP A 238 10.70 -16.04 -21.68
C TRP A 238 10.51 -17.20 -20.71
#